data_AF-A0A950RU34-F1
#
_entry.id   AF-A0A950RU34-F1
#
_cell.length_a   1.000
_cell.length_b   1.000
_cell.length_c   1.000
_cell.angle_alpha   90.00
_cell.angle_beta   90.00
_cell.angle_gamma   90.00
#
_symmetry.space_group_name_H-M   'P 1'
#
loop_
_entity.id
_entity.type
_entity.pdbx_description
1 polymer ?
#
loop_
_entity_poly.entity_id
_entity_poly.type
_entity_poly.pdbx_seq_one_letter_code
_entity_poly.pdbx_strand_id
1 'polypeptide(L)'
;VVVANANPFTFDYITTQLGSFLQFNGLPLLLASAIFALPGRPGERLWRVYFVLALLETLATIGKVGASSNYWLELSAAMAALVGLLAVRVLDLPRSASGWYVRVLLGGLLIAMPAYQATAYEGMLLTRTGETPGLHDQAQLAQLVAQTPGEVFTDEPGVAIAAGKSIQFEAVIYTVLAEQHLWDQTPILDAIRERRFSLVVLDESLDDEPPPIEAERITRTVRDALHDAYEPIGQQNGYWLYRPRG
;
A
#
# COMPACT_ATOMS: atom_id res chain seq x y z
N VAL A 1 -20.55 -9.52 16.35
CA VAL A 1 -20.10 -8.11 16.50
C VAL A 1 -19.15 -7.85 15.36
N VAL A 2 -19.44 -6.90 14.47
CA VAL A 2 -18.50 -6.50 13.42
C VAL A 2 -17.52 -5.53 14.07
N VAL A 3 -16.27 -5.96 14.29
CA VAL A 3 -15.21 -5.08 14.78
C VAL A 3 -14.50 -4.51 13.56
N ALA A 4 -14.69 -3.22 13.30
CA ALA A 4 -14.01 -2.54 12.20
C ALA A 4 -12.62 -2.05 12.64
N ASN A 5 -11.62 -2.19 11.76
CA ASN A 5 -10.28 -1.59 11.93
C ASN A 5 -9.56 -2.02 13.23
N ALA A 6 -9.65 -3.32 13.55
CA ALA A 6 -9.00 -3.96 14.70
C ALA A 6 -7.51 -4.22 14.49
N ASN A 7 -6.94 -3.80 13.36
CA ASN A 7 -5.56 -4.11 12.98
C ASN A 7 -4.58 -3.69 14.09
N PRO A 8 -3.66 -4.58 14.48
CA PRO A 8 -2.69 -4.26 15.52
C PRO A 8 -1.81 -3.09 15.09
N PHE A 9 -1.32 -2.34 16.08
CA PHE A 9 -0.48 -1.17 15.87
C PHE A 9 0.97 -1.52 16.25
N THR A 10 1.92 -1.28 15.35
CA THR A 10 3.34 -1.63 15.59
C THR A 10 4.26 -0.45 15.33
N PHE A 11 5.23 -0.25 16.23
CA PHE A 11 6.17 0.87 16.12
C PHE A 11 7.17 0.71 14.97
N ASP A 12 7.57 -0.52 14.65
CA ASP A 12 8.51 -0.81 13.55
C ASP A 12 7.93 -0.46 12.18
N TYR A 13 6.61 -0.58 12.04
CA TYR A 13 5.90 -0.20 10.82
C TYR A 13 5.87 1.32 10.65
N ILE A 14 5.65 2.07 11.74
CA ILE A 14 5.69 3.54 11.73
C ILE A 14 7.07 4.04 11.31
N THR A 15 8.15 3.51 11.91
CA THR A 15 9.51 4.01 11.63
C THR A 15 9.89 3.78 10.17
N THR A 16 9.52 2.62 9.61
CA THR A 16 9.73 2.30 8.20
C THR A 16 8.92 3.22 7.28
N GLN A 17 7.62 3.34 7.50
CA GLN A 17 6.73 4.16 6.68
C GLN A 17 7.09 5.64 6.76
N LEU A 18 7.42 6.15 7.95
CA LEU A 18 7.82 7.54 8.16
C LEU A 18 9.18 7.86 7.53
N GLY A 19 10.14 6.92 7.60
CA GLY A 19 11.43 7.05 6.93
C GLY A 19 11.27 7.20 5.42
N SER A 20 10.52 6.29 4.80
CA SER A 20 10.18 6.35 3.37
C SER A 20 9.43 7.63 3.02
N PHE A 21 8.46 8.04 3.83
CA PHE A 21 7.76 9.29 3.61
C PHE A 21 8.72 10.49 3.64
N LEU A 22 9.51 10.66 4.70
CA LEU A 22 10.43 11.80 4.85
C LEU A 22 11.49 11.86 3.75
N GLN A 23 11.94 10.71 3.23
CA GLN A 23 12.93 10.65 2.15
C GLN A 23 12.48 11.41 0.89
N PHE A 24 11.20 11.33 0.49
CA PHE A 24 10.72 12.02 -0.71
C PHE A 24 9.72 13.16 -0.43
N ASN A 25 9.13 13.23 0.76
CA ASN A 25 8.22 14.29 1.18
C ASN A 25 8.78 15.24 2.25
N GLY A 26 10.04 15.07 2.67
CA GLY A 26 10.68 15.95 3.66
C GLY A 26 10.71 17.42 3.23
N LEU A 27 11.03 17.70 1.96
CA LEU A 27 11.04 19.08 1.45
C LEU A 27 9.63 19.70 1.39
N PRO A 28 8.60 19.06 0.79
CA PRO A 28 7.21 19.51 0.91
C PRO A 28 6.76 19.77 2.34
N LEU A 29 7.07 18.85 3.27
CA LEU A 29 6.71 18.99 4.67
C LEU A 29 7.37 20.22 5.32
N LEU A 30 8.65 20.44 5.06
CA LEU A 30 9.38 21.63 5.53
C LEU A 30 8.78 22.91 4.96
N LEU A 31 8.47 22.95 3.66
CA LEU A 31 7.86 24.10 3.00
C LEU A 31 6.45 24.38 3.55
N ALA A 32 5.60 23.36 3.69
CA ALA A 32 4.28 23.48 4.30
C ALA A 32 4.40 24.02 5.75
N SER A 33 5.38 23.54 6.51
CA SER A 33 5.62 23.97 7.90
C SER A 33 6.15 25.40 8.00
N ALA A 34 6.90 25.88 7.00
CA ALA A 34 7.47 27.23 7.01
C ALA A 34 6.40 28.33 7.11
N ILE A 35 5.17 28.06 6.65
CA ILE A 35 4.07 29.02 6.75
C ILE A 35 3.73 29.36 8.21
N PHE A 36 3.99 28.45 9.16
CA PHE A 36 3.77 28.65 10.61
C PHE A 36 4.72 29.66 11.25
N ALA A 37 5.87 29.94 10.63
CA ALA A 37 6.75 31.03 11.05
C ALA A 37 6.23 32.42 10.62
N LEU A 38 5.23 32.48 9.74
CA LEU A 38 4.64 33.72 9.24
C LEU A 38 3.31 34.03 9.94
N PRO A 39 2.97 35.31 10.16
CA PRO A 39 1.67 35.70 10.71
C PRO A 39 0.54 35.23 9.81
N GLY A 40 -0.51 34.64 10.40
CA GLY A 40 -1.63 34.06 9.66
C GLY A 40 -2.59 35.10 9.07
N ARG A 41 -2.92 34.96 7.79
CA ARG A 41 -4.01 35.71 7.14
C ARG A 41 -5.37 35.00 7.38
N PRO A 42 -6.51 35.72 7.36
CA PRO A 42 -7.82 35.14 7.68
C PRO A 42 -8.17 33.85 6.90
N GLY A 43 -7.88 33.79 5.60
CA GLY A 43 -8.13 32.62 4.76
C GLY A 43 -7.16 31.44 4.95
N GLU A 44 -6.03 31.65 5.64
CA GLU A 44 -5.02 30.60 5.84
C GLU A 44 -5.23 29.79 7.12
N ARG A 45 -5.96 30.36 8.09
CA ARG A 45 -6.18 29.72 9.39
C ARG A 45 -6.82 28.35 9.24
N LEU A 46 -7.80 28.24 8.35
CA LEU A 46 -8.48 26.98 8.05
C LEU A 46 -7.50 25.93 7.50
N TRP A 47 -6.66 26.30 6.52
CA TRP A 47 -5.69 25.39 5.92
C TRP A 47 -4.59 24.96 6.89
N ARG A 48 -4.18 25.83 7.81
CA ARG A 48 -3.23 25.49 8.88
C ARG A 48 -3.81 24.49 9.86
N VAL A 49 -5.07 24.69 10.27
CA VAL A 49 -5.79 23.75 11.14
C VAL A 49 -5.98 22.41 10.43
N TYR A 50 -6.40 22.44 9.16
CA TYR A 50 -6.55 21.24 8.33
C TYR A 50 -5.24 20.45 8.23
N PHE A 51 -4.11 21.10 7.96
CA PHE A 51 -2.81 20.46 7.94
C PHE A 51 -2.44 19.80 9.28
N VAL A 52 -2.68 20.48 10.41
CA VAL A 52 -2.42 19.90 11.74
C VAL A 52 -3.30 18.69 12.00
N LEU A 53 -4.60 18.76 11.65
CA LEU A 53 -5.52 17.65 11.82
C LEU A 53 -5.17 16.45 10.93
N ALA A 54 -4.83 16.70 9.66
CA ALA A 54 -4.37 15.67 8.73
C ALA A 54 -3.08 15.01 9.23
N LEU A 55 -2.11 15.79 9.72
CA LEU A 55 -0.88 15.25 10.29
C LEU A 55 -1.16 14.37 11.53
N LEU A 56 -2.02 14.82 12.44
CA LEU A 56 -2.38 14.05 13.64
C LEU A 56 -3.14 12.78 13.30
N GLU A 57 -4.05 12.84 12.32
CA GLU A 57 -4.77 11.67 11.81
C GLU A 57 -3.78 10.66 11.23
N THR A 58 -2.92 11.08 10.31
CA THR A 58 -1.94 10.20 9.66
C THR A 58 -1.01 9.56 10.69
N LEU A 59 -0.50 10.30 11.68
CA LEU A 59 0.33 9.74 12.75
C LEU A 59 -0.41 8.73 13.62
N ALA A 60 -1.72 8.88 13.81
CA ALA A 60 -2.55 7.96 14.58
C ALA A 60 -2.91 6.68 13.80
N THR A 61 -2.86 6.70 12.47
CA THR A 61 -3.36 5.63 11.62
C THR A 61 -2.28 4.86 10.87
N ILE A 62 -1.13 5.47 10.56
CA ILE A 62 -0.09 4.87 9.72
C ILE A 62 0.60 3.64 10.34
N GLY A 63 0.57 3.50 11.67
CA GLY A 63 1.18 2.37 12.36
C GLY A 63 0.34 1.11 12.42
N LYS A 64 -0.86 1.12 11.82
CA LYS A 64 -1.74 -0.06 11.76
C LYS A 64 -1.23 -1.05 10.72
N VAL A 65 -1.22 -2.33 11.06
CA VAL A 65 -0.95 -3.41 10.09
C VAL A 65 -1.90 -3.28 8.89
N GLY A 66 -1.35 -3.38 7.68
CA GLY A 66 -2.05 -3.13 6.43
C GLY A 66 -2.21 -1.64 6.03
N ALA A 67 -1.65 -0.69 6.76
CA ALA A 67 -1.66 0.72 6.36
C ALA A 67 -0.65 1.01 5.24
N SER A 68 -1.13 1.44 4.06
CA SER A 68 -0.27 1.68 2.90
C SER A 68 -0.26 3.15 2.46
N SER A 69 0.19 3.41 1.22
CA SER A 69 0.39 4.76 0.68
C SER A 69 -0.85 5.64 0.73
N ASN A 70 -2.04 5.04 0.75
CA ASN A 70 -3.32 5.73 0.82
C ASN A 70 -3.50 6.57 2.10
N TYR A 71 -2.86 6.20 3.21
CA TYR A 71 -2.93 6.95 4.48
C TYR A 71 -2.22 8.31 4.41
N TRP A 72 -1.35 8.53 3.42
CA TRP A 72 -0.63 9.80 3.24
C TRP A 72 -1.39 10.83 2.39
N LEU A 73 -2.50 10.44 1.76
CA LEU A 73 -3.20 11.27 0.77
C LEU A 73 -3.73 12.56 1.38
N GLU A 74 -4.35 12.48 2.56
CA GLU A 74 -4.93 13.64 3.24
C GLU A 74 -3.84 14.65 3.64
N LEU A 75 -2.76 14.16 4.25
CA LEU A 75 -1.59 14.98 4.60
C LEU A 75 -0.94 15.61 3.35
N SER A 76 -0.85 14.85 2.25
CA SER A 76 -0.28 15.34 0.98
C SER A 76 -1.12 16.48 0.40
N ALA A 77 -2.45 16.33 0.40
CA ALA A 77 -3.36 17.39 -0.01
C ALA A 77 -3.21 18.65 0.85
N ALA A 78 -3.09 18.48 2.17
CA ALA A 78 -2.88 19.60 3.10
C ALA A 78 -1.52 20.29 2.88
N MET A 79 -0.45 19.52 2.66
CA MET A 79 0.87 20.06 2.32
C MET A 79 0.83 20.87 1.03
N ALA A 80 0.24 20.33 -0.04
CA ALA A 80 0.13 21.02 -1.33
C ALA A 80 -0.57 22.38 -1.20
N ALA A 81 -1.66 22.44 -0.42
CA ALA A 81 -2.37 23.69 -0.15
C ALA A 81 -1.49 24.71 0.58
N LEU A 82 -0.76 24.29 1.63
CA LEU A 82 0.13 25.20 2.38
C LEU A 82 1.35 25.64 1.57
N VAL A 83 1.93 24.77 0.75
CA VAL A 83 3.02 25.15 -0.17
C VAL A 83 2.53 26.16 -1.19
N GLY A 84 1.32 26.00 -1.73
CA GLY A 84 0.68 26.98 -2.61
C GLY A 84 0.48 28.34 -1.94
N LEU A 85 0.00 28.36 -0.70
CA LEU A 85 -0.14 29.59 0.08
C LEU A 85 1.21 30.25 0.37
N LEU A 86 2.24 29.47 0.71
CA LEU A 86 3.60 29.96 0.89
C LEU A 86 4.14 30.58 -0.41
N ALA A 87 3.84 29.96 -1.57
CA ALA A 87 4.26 30.49 -2.86
C ALA A 87 3.69 31.89 -3.12
N VAL A 88 2.41 32.13 -2.79
CA VAL A 88 1.81 33.46 -2.86
C VAL A 88 2.54 34.45 -1.95
N ARG A 89 2.88 34.05 -0.71
CA ARG A 89 3.62 34.93 0.22
C ARG A 89 4.99 35.34 -0.32
N VAL A 90 5.67 34.42 -0.99
CA VAL A 90 6.99 34.68 -1.56
C VAL A 90 6.90 35.59 -2.79
N LEU A 91 5.83 35.47 -3.60
CA LEU A 91 5.59 36.38 -4.72
C LEU A 91 5.24 37.80 -4.28
N ASP A 92 4.70 38.00 -3.07
CA ASP A 92 4.47 39.32 -2.46
C ASP A 92 5.77 40.02 -2.03
N LEU A 93 6.93 39.32 -1.99
CA LEU A 93 8.22 39.90 -1.60
C LEU A 93 8.80 40.78 -2.74
N PRO A 94 9.53 41.86 -2.41
CA PRO A 94 10.16 42.72 -3.42
C PRO A 94 11.11 41.94 -4.33
N ARG A 95 11.01 42.15 -5.65
CA ARG A 95 11.62 41.37 -6.75
C ARG A 95 13.15 41.36 -6.84
N SER A 96 13.89 41.72 -5.78
CA SER A 96 15.35 41.74 -5.79
C SER A 96 16.00 40.36 -5.63
N ALA A 97 15.21 39.32 -5.37
CA ALA A 97 15.70 37.95 -5.25
C ALA A 97 15.62 37.21 -6.60
N SER A 98 16.68 36.47 -6.92
CA SER A 98 16.80 35.55 -8.06
C SER A 98 15.64 34.54 -8.08
N GLY A 99 15.08 34.24 -9.26
CA GLY A 99 13.90 33.35 -9.45
C GLY A 99 14.06 31.89 -9.00
N TRP A 100 15.09 31.55 -8.22
CA TRP A 100 15.33 30.24 -7.63
C TRP A 100 14.24 29.83 -6.63
N TYR A 101 13.69 30.77 -5.85
CA TYR A 101 12.62 30.47 -4.89
C TYR A 101 11.34 30.01 -5.59
N VAL A 102 11.00 30.58 -6.75
CA VAL A 102 9.86 30.12 -7.56
C VAL A 102 10.09 28.70 -8.04
N ARG A 103 11.33 28.34 -8.42
CA ARG A 103 11.67 26.97 -8.83
C ARG A 103 11.62 25.98 -7.66
N VAL A 104 12.04 26.38 -6.46
CA VAL A 104 11.93 25.57 -5.24
C VAL A 104 10.46 25.38 -4.83
N LEU A 105 9.63 26.41 -4.96
CA LEU A 105 8.20 26.34 -4.66
C LEU A 105 7.44 25.50 -5.68
N LEU A 106 7.69 25.71 -6.99
CA LEU A 106 7.12 24.87 -8.05
C LEU A 106 7.61 23.42 -7.93
N GLY A 107 8.89 23.21 -7.63
CA GLY A 107 9.44 21.89 -7.33
C GLY A 107 8.76 21.25 -6.12
N GLY A 108 8.60 21.98 -5.02
CA GLY A 108 7.89 21.52 -3.83
C GLY A 108 6.42 21.20 -4.09
N LEU A 109 5.74 21.98 -4.95
CA LEU A 109 4.35 21.75 -5.32
C LEU A 109 4.18 20.55 -6.27
N LEU A 110 5.16 20.31 -7.15
CA LEU A 110 5.23 19.12 -8.01
C LEU A 110 5.59 17.85 -7.22
N ILE A 111 6.41 17.96 -6.15
CA ILE A 111 6.70 16.87 -5.20
C ILE A 111 5.52 16.62 -4.27
N ALA A 112 4.77 17.66 -3.88
CA ALA A 112 3.57 17.57 -3.04
C ALA A 112 2.31 17.05 -3.78
N MET A 113 2.40 16.69 -5.07
CA MET A 113 1.30 16.02 -5.74
C MET A 113 1.04 14.65 -5.07
N PRO A 114 -0.22 14.23 -4.85
CA PRO A 114 -0.59 13.05 -4.05
C PRO A 114 0.03 11.71 -4.52
N ALA A 115 0.63 11.74 -5.70
CA ALA A 115 1.08 10.68 -6.56
C ALA A 115 2.58 10.75 -6.88
N TYR A 116 3.38 11.53 -6.13
CA TYR A 116 4.85 11.41 -6.15
C TYR A 116 5.37 10.43 -5.07
N GLN A 117 4.49 9.94 -4.19
CA GLN A 117 4.74 8.90 -3.19
C GLN A 117 3.46 8.06 -2.88
N ALA A 118 2.58 7.79 -3.84
CA ALA A 118 2.68 6.43 -4.36
C ALA A 118 4.16 6.14 -4.61
N THR A 119 4.77 6.64 -5.68
CA THR A 119 6.16 6.68 -6.22
C THR A 119 7.42 6.65 -5.32
N ALA A 120 7.29 6.46 -4.01
CA ALA A 120 8.22 5.63 -3.24
C ALA A 120 7.70 4.17 -3.10
N TYR A 121 6.57 3.83 -3.74
CA TYR A 121 5.47 2.87 -3.43
C TYR A 121 5.84 1.42 -3.15
N GLU A 122 7.08 1.11 -3.41
CA GLU A 122 7.57 0.08 -4.32
C GLU A 122 9.05 0.40 -4.55
N GLY A 123 9.39 1.69 -4.49
CA GLY A 123 10.71 2.22 -4.21
C GLY A 123 11.20 1.84 -2.82
N MET A 124 10.87 0.64 -2.31
CA MET A 124 11.77 -0.50 -2.57
C MET A 124 11.15 -1.85 -2.10
N LEU A 125 10.38 -2.54 -2.96
CA LEU A 125 10.46 -4.02 -3.12
C LEU A 125 11.92 -4.48 -3.26
N LEU A 126 12.80 -3.55 -3.64
CA LEU A 126 14.26 -3.56 -3.65
C LEU A 126 14.94 -3.69 -2.26
N THR A 127 14.56 -4.71 -1.50
CA THR A 127 15.60 -5.57 -0.88
C THR A 127 15.43 -7.04 -1.25
N ARG A 128 14.48 -7.39 -2.15
CA ARG A 128 14.20 -8.77 -2.59
C ARG A 128 14.64 -9.08 -4.02
N THR A 129 14.96 -10.35 -4.24
CA THR A 129 15.48 -10.98 -5.46
C THR A 129 14.34 -11.56 -6.35
N GLY A 130 13.54 -10.71 -7.01
CA GLY A 130 12.49 -11.17 -7.94
C GLY A 130 11.89 -10.06 -8.80
N GLU A 131 11.31 -10.41 -9.97
CA GLU A 131 10.62 -9.49 -10.88
C GLU A 131 9.21 -9.14 -10.36
N THR A 132 8.93 -7.86 -10.14
CA THR A 132 7.59 -7.38 -9.77
C THR A 132 6.66 -7.42 -10.99
N PRO A 133 5.47 -8.03 -10.89
CA PRO A 133 4.46 -7.92 -11.93
C PRO A 133 4.00 -6.48 -12.13
N GLY A 134 4.24 -5.90 -13.30
CA GLY A 134 3.63 -4.63 -13.70
C GLY A 134 2.12 -4.75 -13.99
N LEU A 135 1.45 -3.62 -14.21
CA LEU A 135 0.03 -3.62 -14.65
C LEU A 135 -0.19 -4.45 -15.93
N HIS A 136 0.81 -4.50 -16.82
CA HIS A 136 0.77 -5.32 -18.02
C HIS A 136 0.83 -6.82 -17.70
N ASP A 137 1.59 -7.19 -16.67
CA ASP A 137 1.78 -8.55 -16.18
C ASP A 137 0.51 -9.08 -15.53
N GLN A 138 -0.18 -8.23 -14.75
CA GLN A 138 -1.50 -8.53 -14.19
C GLN A 138 -2.56 -8.76 -15.28
N ALA A 139 -2.56 -7.96 -16.34
CA ALA A 139 -3.52 -8.12 -17.43
C ALA A 139 -3.32 -9.44 -18.19
N GLN A 140 -2.07 -9.86 -18.40
CA GLN A 140 -1.75 -11.14 -19.03
C GLN A 140 -2.06 -12.33 -18.11
N LEU A 141 -1.72 -12.21 -16.82
CA LEU A 141 -2.08 -13.21 -15.82
C LEU A 141 -3.60 -13.37 -15.71
N ALA A 142 -4.35 -12.26 -15.73
CA ALA A 142 -5.80 -12.30 -15.73
C ALA A 142 -6.37 -13.07 -16.93
N GLN A 143 -5.73 -13.04 -18.10
CA GLN A 143 -6.15 -13.86 -19.24
C GLN A 143 -5.92 -15.37 -18.98
N LEU A 144 -4.80 -15.75 -18.38
CA LEU A 144 -4.54 -17.14 -17.97
C LEU A 144 -5.59 -17.61 -16.95
N VAL A 145 -5.84 -16.79 -15.92
CA VAL A 145 -6.81 -17.08 -14.86
C VAL A 145 -8.23 -17.17 -15.43
N ALA A 146 -8.58 -16.32 -16.40
CA ALA A 146 -9.88 -16.36 -17.08
C ALA A 146 -10.08 -17.68 -17.86
N GLN A 147 -9.01 -18.20 -18.48
CA GLN A 147 -9.04 -19.45 -19.25
C GLN A 147 -8.97 -20.72 -18.37
N THR A 148 -8.55 -20.58 -17.12
CA THR A 148 -8.48 -21.70 -16.17
C THR A 148 -9.88 -22.16 -15.78
N PRO A 149 -10.27 -23.43 -16.00
CA PRO A 149 -11.57 -23.92 -15.56
C PRO A 149 -11.67 -23.97 -14.03
N GLY A 150 -12.88 -23.83 -13.49
CA GLY A 150 -13.10 -23.92 -12.05
C GLY A 150 -12.70 -22.68 -11.24
N GLU A 151 -12.57 -22.89 -9.94
CA GLU A 151 -12.21 -21.86 -8.97
C GLU A 151 -10.70 -21.63 -8.95
N VAL A 152 -10.30 -20.38 -8.69
CA VAL A 152 -8.91 -19.96 -8.56
C VAL A 152 -8.74 -19.32 -7.19
N PHE A 153 -7.69 -19.72 -6.48
CA PHE A 153 -7.24 -19.04 -5.28
C PHE A 153 -6.17 -18.03 -5.66
N THR A 154 -6.28 -16.81 -5.17
CA THR A 154 -5.22 -15.81 -5.31
C THR A 154 -5.21 -14.88 -4.10
N ASP A 155 -4.01 -14.47 -3.71
CA ASP A 155 -3.79 -13.42 -2.70
C ASP A 155 -3.81 -12.00 -3.28
N GLU A 156 -4.03 -11.88 -4.60
CA GLU A 156 -4.17 -10.63 -5.34
C GLU A 156 -5.60 -10.52 -5.94
N PRO A 157 -6.55 -9.88 -5.24
CA PRO A 157 -7.94 -9.78 -5.70
C PRO A 157 -8.10 -9.12 -7.07
N GLY A 158 -7.19 -8.22 -7.44
CA GLY A 158 -7.21 -7.54 -8.75
C GLY A 158 -7.15 -8.51 -9.92
N VAL A 159 -6.37 -9.59 -9.80
CA VAL A 159 -6.25 -10.64 -10.82
C VAL A 159 -7.56 -11.40 -10.99
N ALA A 160 -8.22 -11.79 -9.89
CA ALA A 160 -9.50 -12.48 -9.94
C ALA A 160 -10.60 -11.62 -10.58
N ILE A 161 -10.69 -10.34 -10.19
CA ILE A 161 -11.65 -9.38 -10.75
C ILE A 161 -11.41 -9.20 -12.25
N ALA A 162 -10.16 -8.95 -12.67
CA ALA A 162 -9.80 -8.74 -14.07
C ALA A 162 -10.08 -9.99 -14.93
N ALA A 163 -9.97 -11.18 -14.35
CA ALA A 163 -10.28 -12.45 -15.00
C ALA A 163 -11.77 -12.82 -15.01
N GLY A 164 -12.65 -12.01 -14.40
CA GLY A 164 -14.07 -12.33 -14.25
C GLY A 164 -14.35 -13.51 -13.32
N LYS A 165 -13.45 -13.79 -12.38
CA LYS A 165 -13.58 -14.85 -11.36
C LYS A 165 -14.10 -14.26 -10.04
N SER A 166 -14.68 -15.11 -9.20
CA SER A 166 -15.03 -14.73 -7.84
C SER A 166 -13.79 -14.67 -6.94
N ILE A 167 -13.74 -13.68 -6.06
CA ILE A 167 -12.71 -13.59 -5.01
C ILE A 167 -13.04 -14.65 -3.95
N GLN A 168 -12.21 -15.68 -3.87
CA GLN A 168 -12.37 -16.78 -2.91
C GLN A 168 -11.82 -16.40 -1.53
N PHE A 169 -10.80 -15.54 -1.50
CA PHE A 169 -10.09 -15.16 -0.30
C PHE A 169 -9.55 -13.72 -0.45
N GLU A 170 -9.84 -12.85 0.51
CA GLU A 170 -9.18 -11.55 0.64
C GLU A 170 -8.07 -11.72 1.68
N ALA A 171 -6.83 -11.71 1.19
CA ALA A 171 -5.68 -12.23 1.91
C ALA A 171 -5.44 -11.49 3.23
N VAL A 172 -5.26 -10.17 3.16
CA VAL A 172 -4.88 -9.35 4.30
C VAL A 172 -5.99 -9.29 5.34
N ILE A 173 -7.23 -9.04 4.92
CA ILE A 173 -8.37 -8.89 5.83
C ILE A 173 -8.65 -10.19 6.57
N TYR A 174 -8.72 -11.32 5.86
CA TYR A 174 -9.03 -12.58 6.51
C TYR A 174 -7.87 -13.09 7.37
N THR A 175 -6.62 -12.81 7.01
CA THR A 175 -5.46 -13.12 7.86
C THR A 175 -5.54 -12.36 9.19
N VAL A 176 -5.73 -11.04 9.15
CA VAL A 176 -5.88 -10.23 10.38
C VAL A 176 -7.04 -10.72 11.24
N LEU A 177 -8.18 -11.03 10.64
CA LEU A 177 -9.34 -11.51 11.40
C LEU A 177 -9.13 -12.93 11.97
N ALA A 178 -8.46 -13.82 11.24
CA ALA A 178 -8.13 -15.17 11.70
C ALA A 178 -7.18 -15.14 12.90
N GLU A 179 -6.12 -14.33 12.82
CA GLU A 179 -5.12 -14.19 13.90
C GLU A 179 -5.70 -13.58 15.17
N GLN A 180 -6.72 -12.73 15.03
CA GLN A 180 -7.46 -12.18 16.17
C GLN A 180 -8.56 -13.10 16.70
N HIS A 181 -8.72 -14.31 16.11
CA HIS A 181 -9.79 -15.25 16.41
C HIS A 181 -11.20 -14.65 16.22
N LEU A 182 -11.31 -13.66 15.31
CA LEU A 182 -12.58 -13.01 14.94
C LEU A 182 -13.22 -13.64 13.70
N TRP A 183 -12.49 -14.50 12.99
CA TRP A 183 -12.98 -15.25 11.84
C TRP A 183 -12.50 -16.70 11.89
N ASP A 184 -13.40 -17.62 11.51
CA ASP A 184 -13.09 -19.05 11.41
C ASP A 184 -12.52 -19.36 10.01
N GLN A 185 -11.24 -19.72 9.97
CA GLN A 185 -10.53 -20.09 8.74
C GLN A 185 -10.75 -21.53 8.29
N THR A 186 -11.53 -22.34 9.03
CA THR A 186 -11.80 -23.74 8.68
C THR A 186 -12.35 -23.91 7.26
N PRO A 187 -13.32 -23.10 6.78
CA PRO A 187 -13.88 -23.28 5.43
C PRO A 187 -12.85 -23.13 4.30
N ILE A 188 -11.89 -22.20 4.43
CA ILE A 188 -10.86 -22.03 3.40
C ILE A 188 -9.83 -23.16 3.47
N LEU A 189 -9.46 -23.60 4.67
CA LEU A 189 -8.55 -24.73 4.87
C LEU A 189 -9.13 -26.03 4.29
N ASP A 190 -10.43 -26.26 4.48
CA ASP A 190 -11.11 -27.43 3.93
C ASP A 190 -11.16 -27.36 2.41
N ALA A 191 -11.48 -26.21 1.80
CA ALA A 191 -11.43 -26.03 0.35
C ALA A 191 -10.02 -26.27 -0.23
N ILE A 192 -8.97 -25.86 0.50
CA ILE A 192 -7.56 -26.12 0.12
C ILE A 192 -7.26 -27.62 0.18
N ARG A 193 -7.60 -28.30 1.30
CA ARG A 193 -7.36 -29.74 1.49
C ARG A 193 -8.12 -30.60 0.50
N GLU A 194 -9.33 -30.19 0.14
CA GLU A 194 -10.16 -30.82 -0.88
C GLU A 194 -9.69 -30.53 -2.32
N ARG A 195 -8.60 -29.75 -2.47
CA ARG A 195 -8.02 -29.38 -3.77
C ARG A 195 -9.04 -28.70 -4.69
N ARG A 196 -9.94 -27.90 -4.12
CA ARG A 196 -11.08 -27.28 -4.83
C ARG A 196 -10.64 -26.26 -5.88
N PHE A 197 -9.48 -25.63 -5.67
CA PHE A 197 -8.94 -24.64 -6.59
C PHE A 197 -8.20 -25.34 -7.72
N SER A 198 -8.56 -25.03 -8.96
CA SER A 198 -7.89 -25.59 -10.13
C SER A 198 -6.54 -24.93 -10.40
N LEU A 199 -6.36 -23.72 -9.87
CA LEU A 199 -5.11 -22.96 -9.90
C LEU A 199 -5.01 -22.12 -8.62
N VAL A 200 -3.80 -22.06 -8.07
CA VAL A 200 -3.41 -21.15 -7.00
C VAL A 200 -2.38 -20.18 -7.58
N VAL A 201 -2.60 -18.89 -7.40
CA VAL A 201 -1.76 -17.81 -7.94
C VAL A 201 -1.35 -16.89 -6.80
N LEU A 202 -0.05 -16.83 -6.51
CA LEU A 202 0.48 -16.08 -5.37
C LEU A 202 1.53 -15.07 -5.79
N ASP A 203 1.62 -13.94 -5.09
CA ASP A 203 2.71 -12.98 -5.24
C ASP A 203 4.07 -13.59 -4.81
N GLU A 204 4.05 -14.56 -3.90
CA GLU A 204 5.24 -15.18 -3.31
C GLU A 204 5.27 -16.70 -3.47
N SER A 205 6.48 -17.24 -3.38
CA SER A 205 6.69 -18.67 -3.27
C SER A 205 6.17 -19.20 -1.94
N LEU A 206 5.50 -20.36 -1.97
CA LEU A 206 5.20 -21.16 -0.79
C LEU A 206 6.44 -21.80 -0.17
N ASP A 207 7.52 -21.96 -0.93
CA ASP A 207 8.74 -22.65 -0.50
C ASP A 207 9.72 -21.71 0.23
N ASP A 208 9.61 -20.40 -0.01
CA ASP A 208 10.46 -19.39 0.61
C ASP A 208 9.81 -18.85 1.89
N GLU A 209 10.64 -18.51 2.89
CA GLU A 209 10.14 -17.85 4.09
C GLU A 209 9.62 -16.46 3.71
N PRO A 210 8.34 -16.15 4.02
CA PRO A 210 7.78 -14.88 3.64
C PRO A 210 8.48 -13.76 4.40
N PRO A 211 8.90 -12.71 3.70
CA PRO A 211 9.50 -11.55 4.32
C PRO A 211 8.48 -10.84 5.25
N PRO A 212 8.91 -10.11 6.28
CA PRO A 212 8.06 -9.76 7.44
C PRO A 212 6.74 -9.03 7.12
N ILE A 213 6.71 -8.19 6.08
CA ILE A 213 5.51 -7.42 5.67
C ILE A 213 4.54 -8.29 4.87
N GLU A 214 5.06 -9.35 4.26
CA GLU A 214 4.37 -10.25 3.34
C GLU A 214 3.87 -11.53 4.00
N ALA A 215 4.53 -11.91 5.12
CA ALA A 215 4.05 -12.91 6.06
C ALA A 215 2.62 -12.60 6.60
N GLU A 216 2.13 -11.38 6.39
CA GLU A 216 0.82 -10.90 6.80
C GLU A 216 -0.29 -11.15 5.75
N ARG A 217 0.03 -11.63 4.54
CA ARG A 217 -1.00 -11.83 3.48
C ARG A 217 -1.81 -13.10 3.69
N ILE A 218 -1.17 -14.21 4.04
CA ILE A 218 -1.86 -15.48 4.33
C ILE A 218 -1.37 -16.04 5.65
N THR A 219 -2.26 -16.57 6.49
CA THR A 219 -1.85 -17.20 7.75
C THR A 219 -0.89 -18.35 7.49
N ARG A 220 0.00 -18.64 8.45
CA ARG A 220 0.90 -19.80 8.37
C ARG A 220 0.14 -21.09 8.10
N THR A 221 -1.01 -21.28 8.75
CA THR A 221 -1.86 -22.46 8.56
C THR A 221 -2.42 -22.57 7.12
N VAL A 222 -2.79 -21.45 6.50
CA VAL A 222 -3.24 -21.43 5.09
C VAL A 222 -2.06 -21.71 4.15
N ARG A 223 -0.90 -21.10 4.40
CA ARG A 223 0.34 -21.34 3.64
C ARG A 223 0.75 -22.82 3.69
N ASP A 224 0.80 -23.42 4.88
CA ASP A 224 1.15 -24.82 5.06
C ASP A 224 0.15 -25.74 4.33
N ALA A 225 -1.15 -25.46 4.45
CA ALA A 225 -2.19 -26.23 3.75
C ALA A 225 -2.06 -26.13 2.22
N LEU A 226 -1.75 -24.96 1.68
CA LEU A 226 -1.50 -24.77 0.25
C LEU A 226 -0.26 -25.55 -0.20
N HIS A 227 0.83 -25.44 0.56
CA HIS A 227 2.09 -26.14 0.28
C HIS A 227 1.90 -27.67 0.26
N ASP A 228 1.10 -28.21 1.18
CA ASP A 228 0.80 -29.64 1.28
C ASP A 228 -0.13 -30.15 0.15
N ALA A 229 -1.12 -29.34 -0.26
CA ALA A 229 -2.15 -29.76 -1.21
C ALA A 229 -1.80 -29.46 -2.68
N TYR A 230 -0.91 -28.51 -2.95
CA TYR A 230 -0.58 -28.01 -4.27
C TYR A 230 0.92 -28.15 -4.59
N GLU A 231 1.26 -28.28 -5.87
CA GLU A 231 2.64 -28.34 -6.38
C GLU A 231 2.93 -27.18 -7.33
N PRO A 232 4.15 -26.62 -7.30
CA PRO A 232 4.53 -25.53 -8.18
C PRO A 232 4.56 -25.99 -9.63
N ILE A 233 3.99 -25.18 -10.52
CA ILE A 233 4.04 -25.39 -11.98
C ILE A 233 4.91 -24.36 -12.70
N GLY A 234 5.44 -23.39 -11.96
CA GLY A 234 6.37 -22.37 -12.44
C GLY A 234 5.97 -20.98 -11.99
N GLN A 235 6.68 -19.99 -12.53
CA GLN A 235 6.40 -18.57 -12.32
C GLN A 235 5.97 -17.96 -13.66
N GLN A 236 4.97 -17.09 -13.64
CA GLN A 236 4.55 -16.33 -14.82
C GLN A 236 4.32 -14.88 -14.44
N ASN A 237 5.02 -13.98 -15.13
CA ASN A 237 4.91 -12.54 -14.97
C ASN A 237 5.06 -12.10 -13.50
N GLY A 238 6.05 -12.65 -12.79
CA GLY A 238 6.30 -12.37 -11.37
C GLY A 238 5.47 -13.19 -10.38
N TYR A 239 4.38 -13.85 -10.81
CA TYR A 239 3.52 -14.64 -9.92
C TYR A 239 3.88 -16.12 -9.88
N TRP A 240 3.77 -16.72 -8.70
CA TRP A 240 3.96 -18.14 -8.47
C TRP A 240 2.66 -18.91 -8.71
N LEU A 241 2.74 -19.95 -9.54
CA LEU A 241 1.60 -20.74 -9.94
C LEU A 241 1.70 -22.15 -9.35
N TYR A 242 0.58 -22.63 -8.80
CA TYR A 242 0.47 -23.98 -8.26
C TYR A 242 -0.79 -24.68 -8.74
N ARG A 243 -0.71 -26.00 -8.91
CA ARG A 243 -1.85 -26.86 -9.24
C ARG A 243 -2.06 -27.92 -8.16
N PRO A 244 -3.25 -28.52 -8.05
CA PRO A 244 -3.47 -29.65 -7.17
C PRO A 244 -2.43 -30.76 -7.36
N ARG A 245 -1.84 -31.25 -6.26
CA ARG A 245 -0.98 -32.44 -6.30
C ARG A 245 -1.80 -33.64 -6.81
N GLY A 246 -1.12 -34.55 -7.51
CA GLY A 246 -1.67 -35.85 -7.95
C GLY A 246 -1.92 -36.82 -6.80
#